data_AF-A0A534Y0N9-F1
#
_entry.id   AF-A0A534Y0N9-F1
#
_cell.length_a   1.000
_cell.length_b   1.000
_cell.length_c   1.000
_cell.angle_alpha   90.00
_cell.angle_beta   90.00
_cell.angle_gamma   90.00
#
_symmetry.space_group_name_H-M   'P 1'
#
loop_
_entity.id
_entity.type
_entity.pdbx_description
1 polymer ?
#
loop_
_entity_poly.entity_id
_entity_poly.type
_entity_poly.pdbx_seq_one_letter_code
_entity_poly.pdbx_strand_id
1 'polypeptide(L)'
;MAWVQTARPHTATAFAEVARAPSGLADGSWAHPEAGLRVSAYGAVDVREGASLHAVLENLDIPLGLPARIPGPWFGAAAFCGALGPDWDGFSPLRFMLPGLLAWTEGGRHYLAAFGEGARRRLDTARARIDGPHAGPLAAAARVRVRHRRGERERWSALVSRALAAIGAGALDKVVLARAIDVEADAPLDAEALLRVLETRYP
;
A
#
# COMPACT_ATOMS: atom_id res chain seq x y z
N MET A 1 -11.27 -39.67 6.01
CA MET A 1 -10.35 -38.69 6.63
C MET A 1 -11.00 -37.31 6.49
N ALA A 2 -11.62 -36.84 7.56
CA ALA A 2 -12.33 -35.57 7.59
C ALA A 2 -11.31 -34.43 7.67
N TRP A 3 -11.24 -33.62 6.63
CA TRP A 3 -10.43 -32.41 6.64
C TRP A 3 -11.16 -31.37 7.46
N VAL A 4 -10.57 -30.98 8.58
CA VAL A 4 -11.08 -29.97 9.48
C VAL A 4 -11.11 -28.64 8.73
N GLN A 5 -12.32 -28.19 8.40
CA GLN A 5 -12.61 -26.85 7.90
C GLN A 5 -12.39 -25.84 9.03
N THR A 6 -11.38 -24.99 8.87
CA THR A 6 -11.31 -23.69 9.54
C THR A 6 -11.21 -22.61 8.48
N ALA A 7 -12.33 -22.35 7.80
CA ALA A 7 -12.53 -21.21 6.93
C ALA A 7 -13.73 -20.45 7.48
N ARG A 8 -13.67 -19.13 7.64
CA ARG A 8 -14.92 -18.38 7.85
C ARG A 8 -15.78 -18.50 6.58
N PRO A 9 -16.98 -19.10 6.62
CA PRO A 9 -17.74 -19.44 5.41
C PRO A 9 -18.41 -18.27 4.66
N HIS A 10 -18.05 -17.00 4.90
CA HIS A 10 -18.98 -15.88 4.68
C HIS A 10 -18.47 -14.65 3.90
N THR A 11 -17.21 -14.59 3.46
CA THR A 11 -16.79 -13.46 2.61
C THR A 11 -17.23 -13.69 1.17
N ALA A 12 -18.32 -13.04 0.77
CA ALA A 12 -18.80 -13.10 -0.61
C ALA A 12 -17.74 -12.52 -1.57
N THR A 13 -17.56 -13.19 -2.72
CA THR A 13 -16.57 -12.83 -3.74
C THR A 13 -17.18 -12.74 -5.13
N ALA A 14 -16.60 -11.89 -5.97
CA ALA A 14 -16.89 -11.86 -7.39
C ALA A 14 -15.62 -11.50 -8.17
N PHE A 15 -15.38 -12.14 -9.32
CA PHE A 15 -14.18 -11.96 -10.14
C PHE A 15 -14.53 -11.70 -11.62
N ALA A 16 -13.73 -10.88 -12.29
CA ALA A 16 -13.78 -10.71 -13.74
C ALA A 16 -12.43 -10.28 -14.32
N GLU A 17 -12.12 -10.75 -15.53
CA GLU A 17 -11.15 -10.08 -16.41
C GLU A 17 -11.81 -8.85 -17.03
N VAL A 18 -11.05 -7.76 -17.19
CA VAL A 18 -11.51 -6.48 -17.71
C VAL A 18 -10.56 -5.95 -18.78
N ALA A 19 -11.04 -5.07 -19.65
CA ALA A 19 -10.25 -4.56 -20.77
C ALA A 19 -9.10 -3.63 -20.36
N ARG A 20 -9.20 -2.97 -19.20
CA ARG A 20 -8.20 -2.04 -18.65
C ARG A 20 -8.28 -1.96 -17.13
N ALA A 21 -7.21 -1.50 -16.50
CA ALA A 21 -7.21 -1.20 -15.07
C ALA A 21 -8.20 -0.06 -14.73
N PRO A 22 -8.82 -0.08 -13.53
CA PRO A 22 -9.60 1.05 -13.05
C PRO A 22 -8.75 2.33 -12.96
N SER A 23 -9.39 3.47 -13.19
CA SER A 23 -8.81 4.79 -12.96
C SER A 23 -9.34 5.41 -11.67
N GLY A 24 -8.47 6.06 -10.91
CA GLY A 24 -8.83 6.80 -9.70
C GLY A 24 -7.96 6.43 -8.52
N LEU A 25 -7.97 7.31 -7.52
CA LEU A 25 -7.12 7.18 -6.34
C LEU A 25 -7.43 5.87 -5.58
N ALA A 26 -6.45 4.98 -5.54
CA ALA A 26 -6.51 3.75 -4.77
C ALA A 26 -6.16 4.01 -3.29
N ASP A 27 -6.81 3.29 -2.38
CA ASP A 27 -6.51 3.32 -0.95
C ASP A 27 -5.22 2.55 -0.61
N GLY A 28 -4.82 1.64 -1.50
CA GLY A 28 -3.56 0.92 -1.42
C GLY A 28 -3.04 0.57 -2.82
N SER A 29 -1.72 0.57 -2.98
CA SER A 29 -1.05 0.19 -4.23
C SER A 29 0.21 -0.60 -3.92
N TRP A 30 0.47 -1.64 -4.70
CA TRP A 30 1.69 -2.43 -4.61
C TRP A 30 2.09 -2.94 -6.00
N ALA A 31 3.38 -2.90 -6.30
CA ALA A 31 3.94 -3.47 -7.52
C ALA A 31 5.05 -4.45 -7.14
N HIS A 32 5.02 -5.65 -7.74
CA HIS A 32 6.11 -6.59 -7.60
C HIS A 32 7.29 -6.10 -8.45
N PRO A 33 8.52 -6.01 -7.88
CA PRO A 33 9.67 -5.46 -8.61
C PRO A 33 10.01 -6.23 -9.89
N GLU A 34 9.93 -7.57 -9.87
CA GLU A 34 10.34 -8.38 -11.01
C GLU A 34 9.21 -9.02 -11.83
N ALA A 35 8.04 -9.26 -11.22
CA ALA A 35 6.98 -10.10 -11.83
C ALA A 35 6.05 -9.34 -12.77
N GLY A 36 6.22 -8.02 -12.93
CA GLY A 36 5.30 -7.18 -13.71
C GLY A 36 3.86 -7.18 -13.15
N LEU A 37 3.70 -7.55 -11.89
CA LEU A 37 2.43 -7.57 -11.17
C LEU A 37 2.21 -6.20 -10.52
N ARG A 38 1.10 -5.54 -10.85
CA ARG A 38 0.65 -4.32 -10.18
C ARG A 38 -0.71 -4.55 -9.57
N VAL A 39 -0.91 -4.07 -8.36
CA VAL A 39 -2.14 -4.25 -7.59
C VAL A 39 -2.60 -2.92 -7.01
N SER A 40 -3.91 -2.69 -7.06
CA SER A 40 -4.57 -1.50 -6.53
C SER A 40 -5.83 -1.90 -5.74
N ALA A 41 -5.96 -1.34 -4.56
CA ALA A 41 -7.00 -1.67 -3.58
C ALA A 41 -7.94 -0.48 -3.37
N TYR A 42 -9.25 -0.73 -3.36
CA TYR A 42 -10.29 0.30 -3.23
C TYR A 42 -11.34 -0.08 -2.19
N GLY A 43 -11.62 0.85 -1.29
CA GLY A 43 -12.43 0.67 -0.10
C GLY A 43 -11.85 -0.35 0.87
N ALA A 44 -12.44 -0.46 2.06
CA ALA A 44 -12.13 -1.51 3.03
C ALA A 44 -13.42 -2.24 3.42
N VAL A 45 -13.36 -3.58 3.43
CA VAL A 45 -14.44 -4.42 3.99
C VAL A 45 -14.05 -5.01 5.34
N ASP A 46 -12.75 -5.13 5.61
CA ASP A 46 -12.21 -5.48 6.93
C ASP A 46 -10.91 -4.70 7.11
N VAL A 47 -10.64 -4.28 8.35
CA VAL A 47 -9.43 -3.59 8.77
C VAL A 47 -8.97 -4.21 10.08
N ARG A 48 -7.72 -4.65 10.11
CA ARG A 48 -7.05 -5.28 11.25
C ARG A 48 -5.90 -4.40 11.68
N GLU A 49 -5.94 -4.00 12.94
CA GLU A 49 -4.95 -3.13 13.55
C GLU A 49 -4.44 -3.71 14.87
N GLY A 50 -3.19 -3.40 15.22
CA GLY A 50 -2.65 -3.81 16.50
C GLY A 50 -1.15 -3.58 16.64
N ALA A 51 -0.58 -4.11 17.71
CA ALA A 51 0.85 -4.02 18.00
C ALA A 51 1.63 -5.32 17.73
N SER A 52 0.94 -6.42 17.38
CA SER A 52 1.54 -7.73 17.11
C SER A 52 1.20 -8.20 15.70
N LEU A 53 2.23 -8.48 14.89
CA LEU A 53 2.06 -9.01 13.54
C LEU A 53 1.31 -10.34 13.57
N HIS A 54 1.64 -11.21 14.53
CA HIS A 54 0.93 -12.46 14.69
C HIS A 54 -0.56 -12.20 14.89
N ALA A 55 -0.95 -11.37 15.85
CA ALA A 55 -2.36 -11.10 16.14
C ALA A 55 -3.12 -10.44 14.98
N VAL A 56 -2.45 -9.57 14.21
CA VAL A 56 -3.05 -8.88 13.06
C VAL A 56 -3.17 -9.80 11.83
N LEU A 57 -2.23 -10.71 11.64
CA LEU A 57 -2.17 -11.62 10.50
C LEU A 57 -2.79 -13.00 10.77
N GLU A 58 -3.14 -13.30 12.01
CA GLU A 58 -3.77 -14.56 12.36
C GLU A 58 -5.15 -14.66 11.70
N ASN A 59 -5.44 -15.81 11.09
CA ASN A 59 -6.71 -16.09 10.43
C ASN A 59 -7.07 -15.10 9.30
N LEU A 60 -6.07 -14.53 8.61
CA LEU A 60 -6.31 -13.87 7.32
C LEU A 60 -6.67 -14.91 6.28
N ASP A 61 -7.97 -15.14 6.14
CA ASP A 61 -8.51 -16.06 5.15
C ASP A 61 -8.35 -15.48 3.74
N ILE A 62 -8.04 -16.34 2.78
CA ILE A 62 -8.26 -16.07 1.35
C ILE A 62 -9.71 -16.45 1.05
N PRO A 63 -10.57 -15.49 0.64
CA PRO A 63 -11.96 -15.79 0.34
C PRO A 63 -12.09 -16.84 -0.79
N LEU A 64 -13.04 -17.76 -0.64
CA LEU A 64 -13.27 -18.85 -1.60
C LEU A 64 -13.78 -18.33 -2.97
N GLY A 65 -13.62 -19.13 -4.03
CA GLY A 65 -14.16 -18.84 -5.36
C GLY A 65 -13.31 -17.91 -6.24
N LEU A 66 -12.08 -17.61 -5.81
CA LEU A 66 -11.13 -16.81 -6.58
C LEU A 66 -10.18 -17.72 -7.38
N PRO A 67 -9.61 -17.22 -8.51
CA PRO A 67 -8.56 -17.93 -9.22
C PRO A 67 -7.37 -18.21 -8.30
N ALA A 68 -6.65 -19.31 -8.54
CA ALA A 68 -5.45 -19.69 -7.76
C ALA A 68 -4.30 -18.66 -7.81
N ARG A 69 -4.39 -17.66 -8.71
CA ARG A 69 -3.39 -16.60 -8.93
C ARG A 69 -3.93 -15.21 -8.57
N ILE A 70 -4.73 -15.10 -7.52
CA ILE A 70 -5.02 -13.76 -6.98
C ILE A 70 -3.83 -13.33 -6.12
N PRO A 71 -3.30 -12.10 -6.28
CA PRO A 71 -2.43 -11.53 -5.27
C PRO A 71 -3.14 -11.57 -3.91
N GLY A 72 -2.42 -11.97 -2.86
CA GLY A 72 -2.99 -12.08 -1.51
C GLY A 72 -3.80 -10.82 -1.18
N PRO A 73 -5.10 -10.93 -0.85
CA PRO A 73 -6.01 -9.80 -0.96
C PRO A 73 -5.86 -8.80 0.19
N TRP A 74 -5.02 -9.12 1.18
CA TRP A 74 -4.78 -8.27 2.34
C TRP A 74 -3.60 -7.33 2.09
N PHE A 75 -3.85 -6.03 2.24
CA PHE A 75 -2.86 -4.96 2.06
C PHE A 75 -2.58 -4.33 3.39
N GLY A 76 -1.32 -4.06 3.68
CA GLY A 76 -1.00 -3.40 4.93
C GLY A 76 0.44 -2.97 5.04
N ALA A 77 0.72 -2.32 6.15
CA ALA A 77 2.06 -1.89 6.50
C ALA A 77 2.31 -2.13 7.98
N ALA A 78 3.58 -2.31 8.29
CA ALA A 78 4.11 -2.35 9.64
C ALA A 78 5.04 -1.15 9.82
N ALA A 79 4.85 -0.42 10.90
CA ALA A 79 5.77 0.62 11.30
C ALA A 79 7.10 0.03 11.76
N PHE A 80 8.17 0.79 11.57
CA PHE A 80 9.52 0.39 12.01
C PHE A 80 9.61 0.29 13.55
N CYS A 81 8.87 1.14 14.27
CA CYS A 81 8.77 1.11 15.74
C CYS A 81 7.33 1.37 16.19
N GLY A 82 6.96 0.91 17.39
CA GLY A 82 5.60 1.08 17.93
C GLY A 82 5.27 2.51 18.38
N ALA A 83 6.28 3.35 18.61
CA ALA A 83 6.11 4.75 18.99
C ALA A 83 6.26 5.65 17.74
N LEU A 84 5.14 5.91 17.06
CA LEU A 84 5.16 6.56 15.74
C LEU A 84 5.47 8.07 15.80
N GLY A 85 5.32 8.69 16.97
CA GLY A 85 5.51 10.14 17.13
C GLY A 85 4.28 10.96 16.70
N PRO A 86 4.30 12.29 16.90
CA PRO A 86 3.12 13.15 16.75
C PRO A 86 2.64 13.29 15.30
N ASP A 87 3.53 13.21 14.32
CA ASP A 87 3.17 13.31 12.90
C ASP A 87 2.36 12.09 12.41
N TRP A 88 2.34 11.02 13.21
CA TRP A 88 1.67 9.76 12.94
C TRP A 88 0.58 9.46 13.98
N ASP A 89 0.11 10.49 14.69
CA ASP A 89 -0.99 10.34 15.63
C ASP A 89 -2.26 9.85 14.90
N GLY A 90 -3.00 8.96 15.55
CA GLY A 90 -4.16 8.28 14.96
C GLY A 90 -3.86 7.13 14.01
N PHE A 91 -2.59 6.81 13.73
CA PHE A 91 -2.22 5.60 12.98
C PHE A 91 -1.87 4.44 13.91
N SER A 92 -2.32 3.24 13.56
CA SER A 92 -1.89 2.01 14.24
C SER A 92 -0.50 1.59 13.73
N PRO A 93 0.40 1.08 14.60
CA PRO A 93 1.72 0.63 14.19
C PRO A 93 1.67 -0.59 13.26
N LEU A 94 0.57 -1.35 13.25
CA LEU A 94 0.29 -2.36 12.23
C LEU A 94 -1.13 -2.14 11.74
N ARG A 95 -1.31 -2.10 10.42
CA ARG A 95 -2.62 -2.00 9.79
C ARG A 95 -2.67 -2.83 8.52
N PHE A 96 -3.62 -3.75 8.45
CA PHE A 96 -3.90 -4.56 7.26
C PHE A 96 -5.39 -4.46 6.91
N MET A 97 -5.73 -4.42 5.63
CA MET A 97 -7.09 -4.26 5.13
C MET A 97 -7.40 -5.28 4.05
N LEU A 98 -8.61 -5.85 4.10
CA LEU A 98 -9.21 -6.53 2.96
C LEU A 98 -9.99 -5.46 2.19
N PRO A 99 -9.66 -5.20 0.92
CA PRO A 99 -10.33 -4.15 0.18
C PRO A 99 -11.72 -4.59 -0.26
N GLY A 100 -12.60 -3.62 -0.53
CA GLY A 100 -13.89 -3.93 -1.14
C GLY A 100 -13.77 -4.34 -2.60
N LEU A 101 -12.80 -3.77 -3.31
CA LEU A 101 -12.45 -4.10 -4.68
C LEU A 101 -10.92 -4.11 -4.83
N LEU A 102 -10.40 -5.17 -5.43
CA LEU A 102 -9.01 -5.36 -5.79
C LEU A 102 -8.90 -5.37 -7.31
N ALA A 103 -8.00 -4.58 -7.84
CA ALA A 103 -7.62 -4.61 -9.24
C ALA A 103 -6.17 -5.02 -9.36
N TRP A 104 -5.84 -5.86 -10.33
CA TRP A 104 -4.44 -6.14 -10.64
C TRP A 104 -4.19 -6.31 -12.12
N THR A 105 -2.94 -6.06 -12.50
CA THR A 105 -2.43 -6.26 -13.84
C THR A 105 -1.28 -7.24 -13.78
N GLU A 106 -1.32 -8.26 -14.63
CA GLU A 106 -0.27 -9.28 -14.75
C GLU A 106 -0.14 -9.65 -16.23
N GLY A 107 1.07 -9.58 -16.79
CA GLY A 107 1.32 -9.95 -18.19
C GLY A 107 0.47 -9.16 -19.19
N GLY A 108 0.14 -7.90 -18.90
CA GLY A 108 -0.70 -7.04 -19.74
C GLY A 108 -2.20 -7.33 -19.69
N ARG A 109 -2.64 -8.29 -18.86
CA ARG A 109 -4.06 -8.56 -18.60
C ARG A 109 -4.50 -7.89 -17.32
N HIS A 110 -5.77 -7.47 -17.28
CA HIS A 110 -6.33 -6.74 -16.16
C HIS A 110 -7.48 -7.51 -15.53
N TYR A 111 -7.50 -7.53 -14.21
CA TYR A 111 -8.44 -8.33 -13.44
C TYR A 111 -9.03 -7.52 -12.29
N LEU A 112 -10.25 -7.88 -11.90
CA LEU A 112 -10.96 -7.36 -10.75
C LEU A 112 -11.45 -8.50 -9.86
N ALA A 113 -11.33 -8.30 -8.56
CA ALA A 113 -12.01 -9.09 -7.54
C ALA A 113 -12.71 -8.16 -6.55
N ALA A 114 -13.96 -8.45 -6.20
CA ALA A 114 -14.70 -7.73 -5.16
C ALA A 114 -14.97 -8.65 -3.98
N PHE A 115 -15.00 -8.07 -2.77
CA PHE A 115 -15.10 -8.80 -1.51
C PHE A 115 -16.22 -8.26 -0.63
N GLY A 116 -16.66 -9.09 0.33
CA GLY A 116 -17.65 -8.73 1.33
C GLY A 116 -19.07 -8.62 0.78
N GLU A 117 -19.99 -8.16 1.63
CA GLU A 117 -21.39 -8.02 1.25
C GLU A 117 -21.54 -7.11 0.01
N GLY A 118 -22.38 -7.55 -0.93
CA GLY A 118 -22.60 -6.85 -2.20
C GLY A 118 -21.43 -6.95 -3.20
N ALA A 119 -20.49 -7.88 -3.02
CA ALA A 119 -19.34 -8.08 -3.92
C ALA A 119 -19.73 -8.09 -5.40
N ARG A 120 -20.77 -8.84 -5.78
CA ARG A 120 -21.23 -8.91 -7.18
C ARG A 120 -21.66 -7.56 -7.72
N ARG A 121 -22.52 -6.84 -7.00
CA ARG A 121 -22.97 -5.48 -7.37
C ARG A 121 -21.78 -4.53 -7.50
N ARG A 122 -20.82 -4.58 -6.56
CA ARG A 122 -19.62 -3.74 -6.58
C ARG A 122 -18.75 -4.03 -7.80
N LEU A 123 -18.56 -5.30 -8.16
CA LEU A 123 -17.86 -5.70 -9.37
C LEU A 123 -18.57 -5.18 -10.63
N ASP A 124 -19.88 -5.37 -10.73
CA ASP A 124 -20.66 -4.93 -11.89
C ASP A 124 -20.62 -3.39 -12.04
N THR A 125 -20.70 -2.64 -10.94
CA THR A 125 -20.51 -1.18 -10.93
C THR A 125 -19.08 -0.77 -11.33
N ALA A 126 -18.05 -1.50 -10.91
CA ALA A 126 -16.68 -1.23 -11.31
C ALA A 126 -16.47 -1.46 -12.82
N ARG A 127 -17.02 -2.55 -13.36
CA ARG A 127 -16.98 -2.85 -14.80
C ARG A 127 -17.69 -1.78 -15.63
N ALA A 128 -18.90 -1.38 -15.24
CA ALA A 128 -19.63 -0.32 -15.93
C ALA A 128 -18.85 1.01 -15.96
N ARG A 129 -18.10 1.34 -14.91
CA ARG A 129 -17.21 2.52 -14.88
C ARG A 129 -16.01 2.38 -15.81
N ILE A 130 -15.43 1.19 -15.90
CA ILE A 130 -14.34 0.90 -16.83
C ILE A 130 -14.80 1.02 -18.28
N ASP A 131 -16.01 0.59 -18.58
CA ASP A 131 -16.58 0.64 -19.94
C ASP A 131 -17.08 2.05 -20.32
N GLY A 132 -17.25 2.93 -19.33
CA GLY A 132 -17.67 4.32 -19.51
C GLY A 132 -16.58 5.28 -20.00
N PRO A 133 -16.94 6.55 -20.28
CA PRO A 133 -16.00 7.59 -20.69
C PRO A 133 -14.91 7.79 -19.64
N HIS A 134 -13.65 7.77 -20.06
CA HIS A 134 -12.51 7.97 -19.15
C HIS A 134 -12.49 9.42 -18.66
N ALA A 135 -12.48 9.62 -17.34
CA ALA A 135 -12.44 10.95 -16.75
C ALA A 135 -11.03 11.55 -16.88
N GLY A 136 -10.85 12.37 -17.92
CA GLY A 136 -10.01 13.58 -17.94
C GLY A 136 -8.50 13.45 -17.75
N PRO A 137 -7.72 14.43 -18.24
CA PRO A 137 -6.27 14.44 -18.11
C PRO A 137 -5.82 14.50 -16.65
N LEU A 138 -4.61 13.95 -16.39
CA LEU A 138 -3.90 14.05 -15.12
C LEU A 138 -3.91 15.51 -14.62
N ALA A 139 -4.20 15.70 -13.34
CA ALA A 139 -4.08 17.01 -12.70
C ALA A 139 -2.67 17.58 -12.96
N ALA A 140 -2.59 18.89 -13.21
CA ALA A 140 -1.29 19.55 -13.39
C ALA A 140 -0.38 19.23 -12.21
N ALA A 141 0.87 18.85 -12.49
CA ALA A 141 1.83 18.48 -11.46
C ALA A 141 2.01 19.63 -10.46
N ALA A 142 1.76 19.36 -9.18
CA ALA A 142 1.98 20.33 -8.11
C ALA A 142 3.45 20.76 -8.09
N ARG A 143 3.72 22.04 -7.85
CA ARG A 143 5.08 22.52 -7.65
C ARG A 143 5.50 22.20 -6.22
N VAL A 144 6.59 21.45 -6.12
CA VAL A 144 7.13 20.97 -4.85
C VAL A 144 8.42 21.71 -4.53
N ARG A 145 8.58 22.13 -3.29
CA ARG A 145 9.84 22.66 -2.74
C ARG A 145 10.24 21.91 -1.48
N VAL A 146 11.54 21.70 -1.30
CA VAL A 146 12.08 21.14 -0.06
C VAL A 146 12.02 22.21 1.04
N ARG A 147 11.48 21.84 2.20
CA ARG A 147 11.44 22.70 3.38
C ARG A 147 12.72 22.50 4.17
N HIS A 148 13.55 23.55 4.23
CA HIS A 148 14.79 23.51 5.00
C HIS A 148 14.56 23.94 6.44
N ARG A 149 14.97 23.10 7.40
CA ARG A 149 14.94 23.44 8.83
C ARG A 149 16.30 24.01 9.24
N ARG A 150 16.30 25.15 9.96
CA ARG A 150 17.54 25.74 10.48
C ARG A 150 18.26 24.75 11.40
N GLY A 151 19.57 24.61 11.25
CA GLY A 151 20.37 23.72 12.10
C GLY A 151 20.27 22.23 11.75
N GLU A 152 19.64 21.86 10.65
CA GLU A 152 19.45 20.44 10.27
C GLU A 152 20.78 19.78 9.88
N ARG A 153 21.63 20.49 9.12
CA ARG A 153 22.94 19.98 8.70
C ARG A 153 23.84 19.73 9.90
N GLU A 154 23.88 20.66 10.84
CA GLU A 154 24.70 20.57 12.04
C GLU A 154 24.23 19.42 12.93
N ARG A 155 22.91 19.26 13.09
CA ARG A 155 22.30 18.12 13.81
C ARG A 155 22.64 16.78 13.15
N TRP A 156 22.56 16.71 11.82
CA TRP A 156 22.93 15.51 11.07
C TRP A 156 24.42 15.18 11.24
N SER A 157 25.32 16.15 11.07
CA SER A 157 26.76 15.96 11.27
C SER A 157 27.07 15.48 12.69
N ALA A 158 26.44 16.05 13.71
CA ALA A 158 26.61 15.60 15.09
C ALA A 158 26.15 14.15 15.31
N LEU A 159 25.03 13.75 14.69
CA LEU A 159 24.51 12.39 14.76
C LEU A 159 25.47 11.37 14.12
N VAL A 160 26.01 11.71 12.94
CA VAL A 160 27.00 10.88 12.24
C VAL A 160 28.31 10.77 13.02
N SER A 161 28.84 11.89 13.54
CA SER A 161 30.05 11.88 14.35
C SER A 161 29.91 11.00 15.59
N ARG A 162 28.75 11.04 16.25
CA ARG A 162 28.46 10.17 17.40
C ARG A 162 28.42 8.69 17.01
N ALA A 163 27.80 8.37 15.88
CA ALA A 163 27.77 7.00 15.35
C ALA A 163 29.17 6.48 15.05
N LEU A 164 30.02 7.28 14.39
CA LEU A 164 31.40 6.91 14.07
C LEU A 164 32.25 6.73 15.33
N ALA A 165 32.08 7.58 16.34
CA ALA A 165 32.78 7.43 17.62
C ALA A 165 32.38 6.12 18.34
N ALA A 166 31.08 5.78 18.34
CA ALA A 166 30.61 4.52 18.91
C ALA A 166 31.16 3.30 18.16
N ILE A 167 31.27 3.39 16.82
CA ILE A 167 31.88 2.32 16.01
C ILE A 167 33.38 2.20 16.30
N GLY A 168 34.11 3.32 16.34
CA GLY A 168 35.54 3.33 16.65
C GLY A 168 35.86 2.81 18.06
N ALA A 169 34.93 2.98 19.00
CA ALA A 169 35.03 2.43 20.36
C ALA A 169 34.60 0.95 20.46
N GLY A 170 34.16 0.32 19.36
CA GLY A 170 33.67 -1.06 19.37
C GLY A 170 32.30 -1.24 20.03
N ALA A 171 31.57 -0.16 20.31
CA ALA A 171 30.23 -0.22 20.89
C ALA A 171 29.13 -0.55 19.85
N LEU A 172 29.42 -0.33 18.57
CA LEU A 172 28.57 -0.66 17.44
C LEU A 172 29.42 -1.15 16.27
N ASP A 173 28.95 -2.13 15.50
CA ASP A 173 29.62 -2.50 14.24
C ASP A 173 29.09 -1.70 13.05
N LYS A 174 27.78 -1.40 13.06
CA LYS A 174 27.08 -0.67 12.01
C LYS A 174 25.82 -0.02 12.57
N VAL A 175 25.48 1.16 12.03
CA VAL A 175 24.19 1.81 12.28
C VAL A 175 23.66 2.42 10.98
N VAL A 176 22.35 2.32 10.77
CA VAL A 176 21.64 3.00 9.68
C VAL A 176 20.94 4.21 10.27
N LEU A 177 21.26 5.39 9.74
CA LEU A 177 20.64 6.65 10.14
C LEU A 177 19.69 7.09 9.03
N ALA A 178 18.45 7.38 9.39
CA ALA A 178 17.44 7.90 8.48
C ALA A 178 17.23 9.39 8.71
N ARG A 179 16.79 10.09 7.65
CA ARG A 179 16.43 11.50 7.70
C ARG A 179 15.15 11.73 6.90
N ALA A 180 14.17 12.37 7.53
CA ALA A 180 12.99 12.86 6.84
C ALA A 180 13.32 14.15 6.07
N ILE A 181 12.86 14.25 4.83
CA ILE A 181 12.90 15.47 4.03
C ILE A 181 11.46 15.95 3.88
N ASP A 182 11.14 17.06 4.53
CA ASP A 182 9.84 17.68 4.40
C ASP A 182 9.75 18.42 3.07
N VAL A 183 8.60 18.29 2.41
CA VAL A 183 8.30 19.00 1.18
C VAL A 183 6.99 19.77 1.33
N GLU A 184 6.93 20.93 0.70
CA GLU A 184 5.73 21.75 0.59
C GLU A 184 5.29 21.77 -0.87
N ALA A 185 4.00 21.52 -1.10
CA ALA A 185 3.38 21.55 -2.41
C ALA A 185 2.34 22.69 -2.47
N ASP A 186 2.20 23.34 -3.62
CA ASP A 186 1.18 24.38 -3.84
C ASP A 186 -0.21 23.82 -4.17
N ALA A 187 -0.32 22.50 -4.34
CA ALA A 187 -1.55 21.74 -4.52
C ALA A 187 -1.39 20.32 -3.93
N PRO A 188 -2.50 19.58 -3.69
CA PRO A 188 -2.43 18.17 -3.30
C PRO A 188 -1.60 17.33 -4.28
N LEU A 189 -0.80 16.41 -3.75
CA LEU A 189 0.00 15.49 -4.56
C LEU A 189 -0.85 14.34 -5.08
N ASP A 190 -0.75 14.05 -6.38
CA ASP A 190 -1.30 12.84 -6.97
C ASP A 190 -0.31 11.68 -6.75
N ALA A 191 -0.59 10.87 -5.72
CA ALA A 191 0.24 9.73 -5.35
C ALA A 191 0.33 8.67 -6.48
N GLU A 192 -0.73 8.47 -7.26
CA GLU A 192 -0.75 7.50 -8.33
C GLU A 192 0.12 7.95 -9.51
N ALA A 193 0.05 9.24 -9.86
CA ALA A 193 0.95 9.84 -10.84
C ALA A 193 2.41 9.78 -10.38
N LEU A 194 2.69 10.07 -9.11
CA LEU A 194 4.04 9.97 -8.54
C LEU A 194 4.58 8.54 -8.63
N LEU A 195 3.80 7.53 -8.23
CA LEU A 195 4.21 6.13 -8.31
C LEU A 195 4.54 5.70 -9.75
N ARG A 196 3.71 6.09 -10.73
CA ARG A 196 4.00 5.82 -12.16
C ARG A 196 5.33 6.40 -12.62
N VAL A 197 5.63 7.64 -12.22
CA VAL A 197 6.90 8.30 -12.55
C VAL A 197 8.06 7.58 -11.86
N LEU A 198 7.90 7.17 -10.60
CA LEU A 198 8.92 6.41 -9.87
C LEU A 198 9.21 5.07 -10.51
N GLU A 199 8.19 4.30 -10.89
CA GLU A 199 8.37 3.00 -11.56
C GLU A 199 9.04 3.14 -12.94
N THR A 200 8.71 4.21 -13.68
CA THR A 200 9.37 4.47 -14.97
C THR A 200 10.85 4.84 -14.79
N ARG A 201 11.16 5.57 -13.70
CA ARG A 201 12.52 6.05 -13.40
C ARG A 201 13.38 4.98 -12.72
N TYR A 202 12.76 4.09 -11.96
CA TYR A 202 13.39 3.04 -11.15
C TYR A 202 12.70 1.70 -11.47
N PRO A 203 13.01 1.10 -12.63
CA PRO A 203 12.42 -0.16 -13.07
C PRO A 203 12.88 -1.35 -12.22
#